data_AF-A0A526TJY0-F1
#
_entry.id   AF-A0A526TJY0-F1
#
_cell.length_a   1.000
_cell.length_b   1.000
_cell.length_c   1.000
_cell.angle_alpha   90.00
_cell.angle_beta   90.00
_cell.angle_gamma   90.00
#
_symmetry.space_group_name_H-M   'P 1'
#
loop_
_entity.id
_entity.type
_entity.pdbx_description
1 polymer ?
#
loop_
_entity_poly.entity_id
_entity_poly.type
_entity_poly.pdbx_seq_one_letter_code
_entity_poly.pdbx_strand_id
1 'polypeptide(L)'
;LNPYRERRLTVVGTKAMAVFDDVEPWERKLAVYRHAVWQDSGQWAFTTNEPSYVAVAQGMPLTRELEHFIQCIETRAEPRTSGEEAIRVLRILTAGTVTHTKSNS
;
A
#
# COMPACT_ATOMS: atom_id res chain seq x y z
N LEU A 1 26.91 8.36 3.05
CA LEU A 1 25.61 7.71 3.35
C LEU A 1 24.66 8.10 2.22
N ASN A 2 24.36 7.17 1.31
CA ASN A 2 23.46 7.47 0.19
C ASN A 2 22.01 7.40 0.69
N PRO A 3 21.15 8.39 0.41
CA PRO A 3 19.75 8.33 0.79
C PRO A 3 19.08 7.16 0.07
N TYR A 4 18.65 6.16 0.83
CA TYR A 4 17.86 5.04 0.31
C TYR A 4 16.39 5.46 0.28
N ARG A 5 15.74 5.30 -0.89
CA ARG A 5 14.33 5.64 -1.08
C ARG A 5 13.48 4.42 -0.74
N GLU A 6 12.94 4.38 0.48
CA GLU A 6 12.00 3.33 0.87
C GLU A 6 10.56 3.77 0.56
N ARG A 7 9.85 2.97 -0.22
CA ARG A 7 8.45 3.20 -0.62
C ARG A 7 7.70 1.88 -0.57
N ARG A 8 7.42 1.45 0.64
CA ARG A 8 6.85 0.14 0.92
C ARG A 8 5.56 0.28 1.72
N LEU A 9 4.53 -0.45 1.29
CA LEU A 9 3.28 -0.62 2.02
C LEU A 9 3.11 -2.11 2.34
N THR A 10 2.95 -2.43 3.61
CA THR A 10 2.69 -3.79 4.08
C THR A 10 1.30 -3.86 4.70
N VAL A 11 0.48 -4.80 4.23
CA VAL A 11 -0.83 -5.12 4.81
C VAL A 11 -0.79 -6.55 5.34
N VAL A 12 -1.04 -6.71 6.63
CA VAL A 12 -1.04 -8.02 7.31
C VAL A 12 -2.48 -8.40 7.64
N GLY A 13 -2.91 -9.55 7.13
CA GLY A 13 -4.18 -10.17 7.46
C GLY A 13 -4.00 -11.51 8.18
N THR A 14 -5.12 -12.10 8.60
CA THR A 14 -5.15 -13.37 9.33
C THR A 14 -4.71 -14.58 8.51
N LYS A 15 -4.70 -14.47 7.17
CA LYS A 15 -4.36 -15.57 6.24
C LYS A 15 -3.12 -15.33 5.39
N ALA A 16 -2.70 -14.07 5.26
CA ALA A 16 -1.58 -13.69 4.41
C ALA A 16 -1.07 -12.28 4.77
N MET A 17 0.13 -11.97 4.30
CA MET A 17 0.72 -10.64 4.25
C MET A 17 0.92 -10.23 2.79
N ALA A 18 0.54 -9.00 2.44
CA ALA A 18 0.82 -8.40 1.14
C ALA A 18 1.84 -7.27 1.32
N VAL A 19 2.87 -7.26 0.48
CA VAL A 19 3.91 -6.23 0.45
C VAL A 19 3.91 -5.60 -0.93
N PHE A 20 3.60 -4.31 -1.00
CA PHE A 20 3.79 -3.49 -2.19
C PHE A 20 5.09 -2.69 -2.04
N ASP A 21 6.05 -2.92 -2.92
CA ASP A 21 7.33 -2.21 -2.96
C ASP A 21 7.48 -1.45 -4.27
N ASP A 22 7.41 -0.13 -4.21
CA ASP A 22 7.44 0.71 -5.41
C ASP A 22 8.86 0.85 -6.01
N VAL A 23 9.91 0.34 -5.35
CA VAL A 23 11.27 0.33 -5.93
C VAL A 23 11.63 -0.96 -6.67
N GLU A 24 10.84 -2.02 -6.50
CA GLU A 24 11.04 -3.29 -7.21
C GLU A 24 10.63 -3.18 -8.70
N PRO A 25 11.19 -4.05 -9.56
CA PRO A 25 10.69 -4.28 -10.91
C PRO A 25 9.19 -4.63 -10.92
N TRP A 26 8.49 -4.32 -12.02
CA TRP A 26 7.03 -4.47 -12.11
C TRP A 26 6.51 -5.86 -11.77
N GLU A 27 7.25 -6.90 -12.18
CA GLU A 27 6.95 -8.30 -11.93
C GLU A 27 7.10 -8.71 -10.44
N ARG A 28 7.74 -7.85 -9.63
CA ARG A 28 8.01 -8.07 -8.20
C ARG A 28 7.41 -7.03 -7.26
N LYS A 29 6.77 -5.97 -7.79
CA LYS A 29 6.18 -4.87 -7.01
C LYS A 29 5.15 -5.32 -5.97
N LEU A 30 4.41 -6.41 -6.19
CA LEU A 30 3.39 -6.89 -5.28
C LEU A 30 3.63 -8.35 -4.91
N ALA A 31 4.16 -8.58 -3.71
CA ALA A 31 4.41 -9.90 -3.14
C ALA A 31 3.30 -10.28 -2.14
N VAL A 32 2.83 -11.53 -2.21
CA VAL A 32 1.86 -12.10 -1.25
C VAL A 32 2.47 -13.32 -0.58
N TYR A 33 2.63 -13.21 0.74
CA TYR A 33 3.10 -14.27 1.63
C TYR A 33 1.89 -14.92 2.29
N ARG A 34 1.54 -16.14 1.90
CA ARG A 34 0.45 -16.88 2.53
C ARG A 34 0.98 -17.53 3.81
N HIS A 35 0.19 -17.49 4.88
CA HIS A 35 0.50 -18.23 6.09
C HIS A 35 0.32 -19.72 5.77
N ALA A 36 1.41 -20.43 5.55
CA ALA A 36 1.37 -21.88 5.41
C ALA A 36 1.28 -22.46 6.81
N VAL A 37 0.12 -23.03 7.11
CA VAL A 37 -0.10 -23.78 8.34
C VAL A 37 -0.23 -25.24 7.93
N TRP A 38 0.75 -26.07 8.27
CA TRP A 38 0.59 -27.51 8.18
C TRP A 38 0.82 -28.16 9.54
N GLN A 39 0.02 -29.19 9.80
CA GLN A 39 0.08 -29.97 11.01
C GLN A 39 0.93 -31.21 10.70
N ASP A 40 2.17 -31.23 11.19
CA ASP A 40 2.97 -32.45 11.22
C ASP A 40 2.97 -32.97 12.66
N SER A 41 2.61 -34.25 12.83
CA SER A 41 2.78 -35.00 14.09
C SER A 41 2.30 -34.31 15.39
N GLY A 42 1.28 -33.43 15.30
CA GLY A 42 0.69 -32.74 16.45
C GLY A 42 1.33 -31.41 16.83
N GLN A 43 2.32 -30.93 16.08
CA GLN A 43 2.91 -29.60 16.25
C GLN A 43 2.58 -28.69 15.06
N TRP A 44 2.20 -27.45 15.36
CA TRP A 44 1.99 -26.41 14.35
C TRP A 44 3.34 -25.87 13.91
N ALA A 45 3.72 -26.11 12.65
CA ALA A 45 4.90 -25.50 12.05
C ALA A 45 4.45 -24.40 11.08
N PHE A 46 5.09 -23.23 11.19
CA PHE A 46 4.93 -22.13 10.23
C PHE A 46 6.13 -22.17 9.30
N THR A 47 5.88 -22.32 8.00
CA THR A 47 6.90 -21.99 7.02
C THR A 47 6.50 -20.74 6.28
N THR A 48 7.46 -19.85 6.09
CA THR A 48 7.37 -18.82 5.08
C THR A 48 7.49 -19.52 3.72
N ASN A 49 6.34 -19.85 3.13
CA ASN A 49 6.30 -20.17 1.71
C ASN A 49 6.92 -19.02 0.91
N GLU A 50 7.55 -19.35 -0.23
CA GLU A 50 7.99 -18.34 -1.18
C GLU A 50 6.81 -17.43 -1.55
N PRO A 51 7.03 -16.10 -1.65
CA PRO A 51 5.96 -15.19 -2.00
C PRO A 51 5.47 -15.47 -3.42
N SER A 52 4.15 -15.47 -3.59
CA SER A 52 3.56 -15.37 -4.92
C SER A 52 3.51 -13.91 -5.34
N TYR A 53 3.98 -13.61 -6.55
CA TYR A 53 3.91 -12.26 -7.12
C TYR A 53 2.61 -12.07 -7.90
N VAL A 54 1.97 -10.92 -7.68
CA VAL A 54 0.74 -10.54 -8.38
C VAL A 54 1.09 -9.50 -9.43
N ALA A 55 0.76 -9.80 -10.70
CA ALA A 55 1.01 -8.88 -11.80
C ALA A 55 0.24 -7.56 -11.61
N VAL A 56 0.96 -6.45 -11.68
CA VAL A 56 0.41 -5.09 -11.65
C VAL A 56 0.58 -4.44 -13.01
N ALA A 57 -0.45 -3.73 -13.46
CA ALA A 57 -0.41 -3.05 -14.75
C ALA A 57 0.67 -1.97 -14.76
N GLN A 58 1.60 -2.08 -15.69
CA GLN A 58 2.69 -1.11 -15.84
C GLN A 58 2.18 0.25 -16.27
N GLY A 59 2.67 1.30 -15.63
CA GLY A 59 2.34 2.68 -15.97
C GLY A 59 2.71 3.64 -14.86
N MET A 60 2.96 4.90 -15.22
CA MET A 60 3.24 5.97 -14.27
C MET A 60 1.94 6.36 -13.55
N PRO A 61 1.89 6.33 -12.20
CA PRO A 61 0.68 6.69 -11.45
C PRO A 61 0.13 8.06 -11.84
N LEU A 62 1.01 9.07 -11.93
CA LEU A 62 0.62 10.44 -12.29
C LEU A 62 -0.02 10.54 -13.68
N THR A 63 0.48 9.78 -14.66
CA THR A 63 -0.11 9.77 -16.01
C THR A 63 -1.55 9.26 -15.97
N ARG A 64 -1.78 8.15 -15.26
CA ARG A 64 -3.14 7.58 -15.09
C ARG A 64 -4.08 8.52 -14.34
N GLU A 65 -3.57 9.22 -13.33
CA GLU A 65 -4.35 10.21 -12.58
C GLU A 65 -4.79 11.38 -13.48
N LEU A 66 -3.89 11.89 -14.32
CA LEU A 66 -4.21 12.98 -15.26
C LEU A 66 -5.19 12.53 -16.36
N GLU A 67 -5.02 11.32 -16.89
CA GLU A 67 -5.96 10.72 -17.84
C GLU A 67 -7.35 10.58 -17.23
N HIS A 68 -7.44 10.05 -16.00
CA HIS A 68 -8.70 9.92 -15.27
C HIS A 68 -9.35 11.29 -15.00
N PHE A 69 -8.55 12.30 -14.65
CA PHE A 69 -9.03 13.66 -14.43
C PHE A 69 -9.67 14.26 -15.69
N ILE A 70 -9.01 14.16 -16.84
CA ILE A 70 -9.53 14.64 -18.13
C ILE A 70 -10.82 13.89 -18.48
N GLN A 71 -10.84 12.56 -18.32
CA GLN A 71 -12.03 11.75 -18.58
C GLN A 71 -13.22 12.19 -17.72
N CYS A 72 -13.02 12.49 -16.43
CA CYS A 72 -14.08 12.96 -15.55
C CYS A 72 -14.64 14.32 -16.00
N ILE A 73 -13.79 15.22 -16.51
CA ILE A 73 -14.25 16.51 -17.06
C ILE A 73 -15.12 16.29 -18.30
N GLU A 74 -14.67 15.44 -19.23
CA GLU A 74 -15.36 15.19 -20.50
C GLU A 74 -16.70 14.48 -20.31
N THR A 75 -16.73 13.49 -19.42
CA THR A 75 -17.89 12.60 -19.22
C THR A 75 -18.80 13.05 -18.08
N ARG A 76 -18.37 14.01 -17.26
CA ARG A 76 -18.98 14.35 -15.96
C ARG A 76 -19.11 13.15 -15.02
N ALA A 77 -18.25 12.14 -15.19
CA ALA A 77 -18.17 11.02 -14.28
C ALA A 77 -17.70 11.48 -12.89
N GLU A 78 -18.21 10.83 -11.85
CA GLU A 78 -17.74 11.07 -10.50
C GLU A 78 -16.30 10.56 -10.35
N PRO A 79 -15.35 11.41 -9.88
CA PRO A 79 -13.98 11.01 -9.72
C PRO A 79 -13.84 9.95 -8.61
N ARG A 80 -12.91 9.01 -8.80
CA ARG A 80 -12.64 7.93 -7.82
C ARG A 80 -12.19 8.46 -6.46
N THR A 81 -11.60 9.65 -6.44
CA THR A 81 -11.18 10.37 -5.24
C THR A 81 -11.84 11.76 -5.25
N SER A 82 -12.74 12.00 -4.30
CA SER A 82 -13.50 13.26 -4.24
C SER A 82 -12.86 14.28 -3.30
N GLY A 83 -13.25 15.56 -3.44
CA GLY A 83 -12.78 16.62 -2.54
C GLY A 83 -13.14 16.38 -1.08
N GLU A 84 -14.27 15.71 -0.80
CA GLU A 84 -14.66 15.35 0.55
C GLU A 84 -13.72 14.30 1.18
N GLU A 85 -13.26 13.35 0.38
CA GLU A 85 -12.26 12.37 0.82
C GLU A 85 -10.95 13.07 1.19
N ALA A 86 -10.50 14.03 0.38
CA ALA A 86 -9.32 14.83 0.69
C ALA A 86 -9.47 15.58 2.03
N ILE A 87 -10.62 16.20 2.28
CA ILE A 87 -10.89 16.89 3.56
C ILE A 87 -10.84 15.89 4.74
N ARG A 88 -11.41 14.69 4.59
CA ARG A 88 -11.36 13.66 5.64
C ARG A 88 -9.93 13.24 5.96
N VAL A 89 -9.11 12.98 4.94
CA VAL A 89 -7.69 12.64 5.11
C VAL A 89 -6.93 13.77 5.81
N LEU A 90 -7.11 15.02 5.36
CA LEU A 90 -6.48 16.17 6.00
C LEU A 90 -6.85 16.27 7.48
N ARG A 91 -8.13 16.12 7.83
CA ARG A 91 -8.58 16.17 9.24
C ARG A 91 -7.88 15.13 10.11
N ILE A 92 -7.73 13.90 9.63
CA ILE A 92 -7.04 12.82 10.36
C ILE A 92 -5.56 13.16 10.53
N LEU A 93 -4.89 13.60 9.46
CA LEU A 93 -3.48 13.98 9.51
C LEU A 93 -3.23 15.17 10.44
N THR A 94 -4.09 16.19 10.42
CA THR A 94 -4.00 17.34 11.34
C THR A 94 -4.19 16.91 12.79
N ALA A 95 -5.17 16.04 13.08
CA ALA A 95 -5.39 15.53 14.44
C ALA A 95 -4.18 14.73 14.96
N GLY A 96 -3.56 13.90 14.12
CA GLY A 96 -2.34 13.15 14.48
C GLY A 96 -1.12 14.04 14.69
N THR A 97 -0.99 15.12 13.91
CA THR A 97 0.17 16.04 13.96
C THR A 97 0.21 16.89 15.25
N VAL A 98 -0.94 17.11 15.90
CA VAL A 98 -1.02 17.92 17.13
C VAL A 98 -0.42 17.20 18.37
N THR A 99 -0.02 15.93 18.29
CA THR A 99 0.43 15.13 19.45
C THR A 99 1.97 15.04 19.63
N HIS A 100 2.72 16.05 19.19
CA HIS A 100 4.15 16.20 19.56
C HIS A 100 4.37 17.50 20.33
N THR A 101 3.72 17.65 21.49
CA THR A 101 4.14 18.65 22.46
C THR A 101 5.42 18.15 23.13
N LYS A 102 6.55 18.83 22.88
CA LYS A 102 7.85 18.58 23.50
C LYS A 102 7.70 18.28 25.00
N SER A 103 8.19 17.13 25.44
CA SER A 103 8.62 16.96 26.82
C SER A 103 9.90 17.78 26.99
N ASN A 104 9.76 19.02 27.47
CA ASN A 104 10.89 19.82 27.94
C ASN A 104 11.34 19.25 29.30
N SER A 105 12.54 18.68 29.33
CA SER A 105 13.41 18.66 30.52
C SER A 105 14.23 19.93 30.55
#